data_AF-A0A151J8I6-F1
#
_entry.id   AF-A0A151J8I6-F1
#
_cell.length_a   1.000
_cell.length_b   1.000
_cell.length_c   1.000
_cell.angle_alpha   90.00
_cell.angle_beta   90.00
_cell.angle_gamma   90.00
#
_symmetry.space_group_name_H-M   'P 1'
#
loop_
_entity.id
_entity.type
_entity.pdbx_description
1 polymer ?
#
loop_
_entity_poly.entity_id
_entity_poly.type
_entity_poly.pdbx_seq_one_letter_code
_entity_poly.pdbx_strand_id
1 'polypeptide(L)'
;MSTYSEINDVLEVELKHLICCSNAKCNCNVTTLEKSCLLILPMQSTLKRKKCVTLQTLIDSEFSKWETINGNCDECNSIFLKKKTAIESTSSVLVIQLNLYTFINGVSKKLIDNRINAVPTSNVTINKRKYKVISAIFHEGEEMNRGHYTCMLRTDKQSEWCYCTDLQVIKKKWPRGAHGAYMLFLEQIK
;
A
#
# COMPACT_ATOMS: atom_id res chain seq x y z
N MET A 1 -22.39 6.16 19.56
CA MET A 1 -21.30 6.11 18.55
C MET A 1 -21.88 5.47 17.30
N SER A 2 -21.58 6.02 16.13
CA SER A 2 -21.95 5.38 14.86
C SER A 2 -20.89 4.35 14.49
N THR A 3 -21.26 3.24 13.88
CA THR A 3 -20.32 2.20 13.40
C THR A 3 -19.14 2.75 12.58
N TYR A 4 -19.32 3.87 11.87
CA TYR A 4 -18.25 4.55 11.13
C TYR A 4 -17.16 5.17 12.01
N SER A 5 -17.48 5.63 13.23
CA SER A 5 -16.44 6.18 14.12
C SER A 5 -15.51 5.07 14.62
N GLU A 6 -16.08 3.90 14.91
CA GLU A 6 -15.32 2.73 15.37
C GLU A 6 -14.35 2.20 14.29
N ILE A 7 -14.72 2.28 13.01
CA ILE A 7 -13.84 1.91 11.90
C ILE A 7 -12.65 2.88 11.79
N ASN A 8 -12.89 4.19 11.89
CA ASN A 8 -11.83 5.19 11.79
C ASN A 8 -10.85 5.07 12.97
N ASP A 9 -11.35 4.81 14.18
CA ASP A 9 -10.50 4.60 15.36
C ASP A 9 -9.50 3.44 15.19
N VAL A 10 -9.82 2.49 14.31
CA VAL A 10 -9.01 1.27 14.06
C VAL A 10 -8.17 1.36 12.79
N LEU A 11 -8.69 1.95 11.71
CA LEU A 11 -8.08 1.93 10.37
C LEU A 11 -7.50 3.27 9.90
N GLU A 12 -7.89 4.39 10.51
CA GLU A 12 -7.53 5.71 9.99
C GLU A 12 -6.00 5.91 9.98
N VAL A 13 -5.53 6.46 8.88
CA VAL A 13 -4.19 6.97 8.70
C VAL A 13 -4.29 8.42 8.29
N GLU A 14 -3.39 9.25 8.83
CA GLU A 14 -3.25 10.64 8.40
C GLU A 14 -2.03 10.74 7.50
N LEU A 15 -2.25 11.22 6.28
CA LEU A 15 -1.22 11.50 5.30
C LEU A 15 -0.94 13.00 5.31
N LYS A 16 0.35 13.33 5.32
CA LYS A 16 0.83 14.69 5.20
C LYS A 16 1.40 14.91 3.80
N HIS A 17 0.84 15.86 3.08
CA HIS A 17 1.32 16.25 1.76
C HIS A 17 2.07 17.57 1.87
N LEU A 18 3.34 17.54 1.50
CA LEU A 18 4.20 18.71 1.35
C LEU A 18 4.26 19.05 -0.13
N ILE A 19 3.77 20.21 -0.51
CA ILE A 19 3.79 20.72 -1.88
C ILE A 19 4.70 21.94 -1.92
N CYS A 20 5.69 21.94 -2.81
CA CYS A 20 6.58 23.08 -3.00
C CYS A 20 6.74 23.45 -4.47
N CYS A 21 7.04 24.73 -4.71
CA CYS A 21 7.39 25.18 -6.05
C CYS A 21 8.80 24.73 -6.43
N SER A 22 8.99 24.23 -7.66
CA SER A 22 10.33 23.87 -8.16
C SER A 22 11.19 25.09 -8.53
N ASN A 23 10.59 26.28 -8.62
CA ASN A 23 11.33 27.51 -8.89
C ASN A 23 12.13 27.89 -7.64
N ALA A 24 13.47 27.86 -7.73
CA ALA A 24 14.35 28.14 -6.61
C ALA A 24 14.23 29.56 -6.02
N LYS A 25 13.65 30.51 -6.78
CA LYS A 25 13.37 31.87 -6.31
C LYS A 25 12.01 32.00 -5.62
N CYS A 26 11.20 30.95 -5.64
CA CYS A 26 9.87 30.93 -5.05
C CYS A 26 9.92 30.14 -3.73
N ASN A 27 9.42 30.75 -2.65
CA ASN A 27 9.37 30.14 -1.32
C ASN A 27 8.02 29.47 -1.00
N CYS A 28 7.17 29.27 -2.02
CA CYS A 28 5.85 28.67 -1.84
C CYS A 28 6.00 27.22 -1.35
N ASN A 29 5.47 26.98 -0.15
CA ASN A 29 5.37 25.68 0.50
C ASN A 29 3.98 25.56 1.13
N VAL A 30 3.24 24.55 0.71
CA VAL A 30 1.90 24.24 1.22
C VAL A 30 1.95 22.88 1.89
N THR A 31 1.34 22.78 3.07
CA THR A 31 1.15 21.52 3.78
C THR A 31 -0.34 21.24 3.88
N THR A 32 -0.76 20.05 3.47
CA THR A 32 -2.14 19.58 3.68
C THR A 32 -2.13 18.24 4.40
N LEU A 33 -3.23 17.96 5.12
CA LEU A 33 -3.47 16.68 5.77
C LEU A 33 -4.67 16.00 5.09
N GLU A 34 -4.54 14.69 4.87
CA GLU A 34 -5.59 13.84 4.30
C GLU A 34 -5.78 12.64 5.21
N LYS A 35 -7.05 12.34 5.55
CA LYS A 35 -7.40 11.13 6.28
C LYS A 35 -7.80 10.03 5.29
N SER A 36 -7.31 8.83 5.50
CA SER A 36 -7.64 7.66 4.70
C SER A 36 -7.77 6.42 5.60
N CYS A 37 -8.44 5.38 5.12
CA CYS A 37 -8.40 4.03 5.72
C CYS A 37 -7.63 3.03 4.84
N LEU A 38 -7.08 3.50 3.73
CA LEU A 38 -6.44 2.66 2.70
C LEU A 38 -5.16 3.31 2.20
N LEU A 39 -4.05 2.57 2.28
CA LEU A 39 -2.79 2.93 1.64
C LEU A 39 -2.68 2.19 0.32
N ILE A 40 -2.45 2.91 -0.78
CA ILE A 40 -2.25 2.31 -2.10
C ILE A 40 -0.77 2.33 -2.44
N LEU A 41 -0.18 1.16 -2.65
CA LEU A 41 1.22 1.02 -3.08
C LEU A 41 1.26 0.66 -4.56
N PRO A 42 1.86 1.51 -5.42
CA PRO A 42 2.02 1.18 -6.83
C PRO A 42 3.05 0.07 -6.98
N MET A 43 2.67 -1.04 -7.58
CA MET A 43 3.65 -2.04 -7.99
C MET A 43 4.24 -1.61 -9.33
N GLN A 44 5.25 -0.74 -9.32
CA GLN A 44 5.88 -0.31 -10.57
C GLN A 44 6.79 -1.40 -11.17
N SER A 45 7.03 -1.28 -12.48
CA SER A 45 8.06 -2.03 -13.23
C SER A 45 9.49 -1.82 -12.73
N THR A 46 9.71 -1.04 -11.67
CA THR A 46 10.98 -0.95 -10.93
C THR A 46 11.43 -2.29 -10.37
N LEU A 47 10.52 -3.26 -10.28
CA LEU A 47 10.81 -4.67 -9.97
C LEU A 47 11.57 -5.41 -11.08
N LYS A 48 11.62 -4.89 -12.32
CA LYS A 48 12.26 -5.55 -13.47
C LYS A 48 13.77 -5.81 -13.31
N ARG A 49 14.44 -5.27 -12.28
CA ARG A 49 15.90 -5.46 -12.06
C ARG A 49 16.37 -5.62 -10.60
N LYS A 50 15.51 -5.55 -9.58
CA LYS A 50 15.95 -5.65 -8.18
C LYS A 50 15.65 -7.05 -7.60
N LYS A 51 16.71 -7.82 -7.35
CA LYS A 51 16.65 -8.99 -6.46
C LYS A 51 16.27 -8.49 -5.05
N CYS A 52 15.11 -8.91 -4.55
CA CYS A 52 14.64 -8.74 -3.17
C CYS A 52 13.95 -7.39 -2.84
N VAL A 53 12.68 -7.24 -3.24
CA VAL A 53 11.79 -6.17 -2.72
C VAL A 53 11.00 -6.71 -1.52
N THR A 54 10.95 -5.94 -0.44
CA THR A 54 10.18 -6.25 0.78
C THR A 54 9.02 -5.26 0.95
N LEU A 55 8.05 -5.59 1.81
CA LEU A 55 6.93 -4.69 2.08
C LEU A 55 7.41 -3.33 2.63
N GLN A 56 8.42 -3.33 3.51
CA GLN A 56 9.03 -2.10 4.02
C GLN A 56 9.58 -1.23 2.89
N THR A 57 10.35 -1.82 1.96
CA THR A 57 10.94 -1.04 0.86
C THR A 57 9.89 -0.43 -0.07
N LEU A 58 8.73 -1.09 -0.24
CA LEU A 58 7.63 -0.56 -1.02
C LEU A 58 6.99 0.65 -0.33
N ILE A 59 6.68 0.52 0.96
CA ILE A 59 6.16 1.61 1.79
C ILE A 59 7.11 2.81 1.77
N ASP A 60 8.39 2.57 2.06
CA ASP A 60 9.40 3.63 2.10
C ASP A 60 9.52 4.33 0.74
N SER A 61 9.49 3.56 -0.35
CA SER A 61 9.59 4.12 -1.71
C SER A 61 8.41 5.01 -2.07
N GLU A 62 7.21 4.72 -1.55
CA GLU A 62 6.01 5.51 -1.85
C GLU A 62 5.92 6.76 -0.99
N PHE A 63 6.14 6.63 0.33
CA PHE A 63 5.92 7.71 1.29
C PHE A 63 7.18 8.51 1.65
N SER A 64 8.25 8.38 0.87
CA SER A 64 9.47 9.19 1.01
C SER A 64 9.94 9.90 -0.25
N LYS A 65 9.32 9.61 -1.41
CA LYS A 65 9.72 10.19 -2.70
C LYS A 65 9.12 11.59 -2.90
N TRP A 66 9.87 12.43 -3.59
CA TRP A 66 9.31 13.62 -4.23
C TRP A 66 8.85 13.25 -5.64
N GLU A 67 7.65 13.67 -6.00
CA GLU A 67 7.10 13.51 -7.34
C GLU A 67 6.72 14.87 -7.92
N THR A 68 6.81 15.01 -9.24
CA THR A 68 6.33 16.20 -9.94
C THR A 68 4.82 16.07 -10.11
N ILE A 69 4.08 17.13 -9.76
CA ILE A 69 2.64 17.20 -9.97
C ILE A 69 2.29 18.33 -10.93
N ASN A 70 1.18 18.17 -11.64
CA ASN A 70 0.64 19.22 -12.49
C ASN A 70 -0.07 20.26 -11.62
N GLY A 71 0.16 21.53 -11.91
CA GLY A 71 -0.48 22.65 -11.24
C GLY A 71 0.37 23.91 -11.32
N ASN A 72 -0.26 25.05 -11.08
CA ASN A 72 0.44 26.33 -11.06
C ASN A 72 0.73 26.72 -9.62
N CYS A 73 1.92 27.27 -9.39
CA CYS A 73 2.24 27.90 -8.13
C CYS A 73 1.47 29.23 -8.00
N ASP A 74 0.67 29.40 -6.95
CA ASP A 74 -0.12 30.61 -6.73
C ASP A 74 0.74 31.88 -6.58
N GLU A 75 2.00 31.74 -6.15
CA GLU A 75 2.91 32.86 -5.89
C GLU A 75 3.71 33.31 -7.14
N CYS A 76 4.05 32.39 -8.06
CA CYS A 76 4.93 32.70 -9.18
C CYS A 76 4.46 32.17 -10.54
N ASN A 77 3.28 31.56 -10.60
CA ASN A 77 2.67 30.96 -11.79
C ASN A 77 3.54 29.91 -12.51
N SER A 78 4.59 29.40 -11.87
CA SER A 78 5.38 28.27 -12.37
C SER A 78 4.54 27.01 -12.39
N ILE A 79 4.66 26.22 -13.45
CA ILE A 79 3.89 24.98 -13.69
C ILE A 79 4.52 23.73 -13.07
N PHE A 80 5.71 23.85 -12.46
CA PHE A 80 6.45 22.71 -11.92
C PHE A 80 6.36 22.69 -10.39
N LEU A 81 5.37 21.98 -9.86
CA LEU A 81 5.21 21.71 -8.44
C LEU A 81 5.77 20.34 -8.09
N LYS A 82 6.31 20.20 -6.88
CA LYS A 82 6.74 18.93 -6.31
C LYS A 82 5.88 18.59 -5.11
N LYS A 83 5.45 17.34 -5.02
CA LYS A 83 4.71 16.79 -3.88
C LYS A 83 5.53 15.70 -3.21
N LYS A 84 5.52 15.68 -1.88
CA LYS A 84 5.95 14.54 -1.08
C LYS A 84 4.83 14.18 -0.12
N THR A 85 4.44 12.92 -0.12
CA THR A 85 3.48 12.37 0.83
C THR A 85 4.23 11.61 1.90
N ALA A 86 3.90 11.85 3.17
CA ALA A 86 4.41 11.09 4.31
C ALA A 86 3.23 10.57 5.14
N ILE A 87 3.43 9.47 5.86
CA ILE A 87 2.46 8.98 6.84
C ILE A 87 2.72 9.70 8.17
N GLU A 88 1.83 10.59 8.56
CA GLU A 88 1.93 11.42 9.77
C GLU A 88 1.47 10.65 11.01
N SER A 89 0.39 9.88 10.89
CA SER A 89 -0.14 9.05 11.97
C SER A 89 -0.84 7.79 11.44
N THR A 90 -1.01 6.81 12.32
CA THR A 90 -1.57 5.48 11.99
C THR A 90 -2.35 4.93 13.18
N SER A 91 -3.45 4.23 12.89
CA SER A 91 -4.23 3.47 13.86
C SER A 91 -3.71 2.03 14.06
N SER A 92 -4.45 1.22 14.83
CA SER A 92 -4.03 -0.12 15.27
C SER A 92 -4.00 -1.14 14.15
N VAL A 93 -4.74 -0.93 13.06
CA VAL A 93 -4.76 -1.78 11.88
C VAL A 93 -4.53 -0.93 10.63
N LEU A 94 -3.77 -1.47 9.68
CA LEU A 94 -3.50 -0.85 8.39
C LEU A 94 -4.01 -1.73 7.26
N VAL A 95 -4.67 -1.11 6.30
CA VAL A 95 -5.06 -1.75 5.04
C VAL A 95 -4.19 -1.22 3.92
N ILE A 96 -3.47 -2.11 3.25
CA ILE A 96 -2.59 -1.78 2.13
C ILE A 96 -3.11 -2.48 0.88
N GLN A 97 -3.47 -1.72 -0.15
CA GLN A 97 -3.74 -2.25 -1.48
C GLN A 97 -2.48 -2.18 -2.34
N LEU A 98 -2.14 -3.28 -2.99
CA LEU A 98 -1.10 -3.37 -4.00
C LEU A 98 -1.73 -3.13 -5.37
N ASN A 99 -1.32 -2.06 -6.06
CA ASN A 99 -1.82 -1.79 -7.41
C ASN A 99 -1.15 -2.75 -8.40
N LEU A 100 -1.83 -3.86 -8.69
CA LEU A 100 -1.31 -4.97 -9.51
C LEU A 100 -1.55 -4.78 -11.02
N TYR A 101 -2.29 -3.76 -11.46
CA TYR A 101 -2.75 -3.66 -12.84
C TYR A 101 -2.20 -2.44 -13.55
N THR A 102 -1.90 -2.61 -14.83
CA THR A 102 -1.68 -1.51 -15.77
C THR A 102 -2.72 -1.58 -16.87
N PHE A 103 -3.06 -0.44 -17.46
CA PHE A 103 -4.00 -0.39 -18.58
C PHE A 103 -3.23 -0.23 -19.88
N ILE A 104 -3.43 -1.16 -20.81
CA ILE A 104 -2.85 -1.14 -22.16
C ILE A 104 -4.03 -1.17 -23.13
N ASN A 105 -4.21 -0.11 -23.91
CA ASN A 105 -5.32 0.02 -24.87
C ASN A 105 -6.71 -0.22 -24.24
N GLY A 106 -6.93 0.28 -23.01
CA GLY A 106 -8.19 0.11 -22.29
C GLY A 106 -8.39 -1.24 -21.60
N VAL A 107 -7.50 -2.22 -21.83
CA VAL A 107 -7.53 -3.53 -21.18
C VAL A 107 -6.60 -3.52 -19.96
N SER A 108 -7.12 -3.97 -18.81
CA SER A 108 -6.30 -4.14 -17.61
C SER A 108 -5.44 -5.39 -17.75
N LYS A 109 -4.13 -5.24 -17.55
CA LYS A 109 -3.17 -6.34 -17.52
C LYS A 109 -2.51 -6.41 -16.16
N LYS A 110 -2.58 -7.58 -15.53
CA LYS A 110 -1.91 -7.83 -14.25
C LYS A 110 -0.39 -7.88 -14.42
N LEU A 111 0.31 -7.36 -13.42
CA LEU A 111 1.74 -7.41 -13.31
C LEU A 111 2.16 -8.72 -12.64
N ILE A 112 2.70 -9.65 -13.44
CA ILE A 112 2.97 -11.04 -13.05
C ILE A 112 4.34 -11.19 -12.33
N ASP A 113 5.28 -10.28 -12.61
CA ASP A 113 6.67 -10.36 -12.10
C ASP A 113 6.90 -9.64 -10.76
N ASN A 114 5.85 -9.29 -10.03
CA ASN A 114 5.96 -8.53 -8.79
C ASN A 114 6.06 -9.46 -7.59
N ARG A 115 7.30 -9.77 -7.18
CA ARG A 115 7.57 -10.60 -6.00
C ARG A 115 7.91 -9.72 -4.81
N ILE A 116 7.16 -9.87 -3.73
CA ILE A 116 7.44 -9.27 -2.43
C ILE A 116 7.94 -10.37 -1.50
N ASN A 117 9.16 -10.22 -1.02
CA ASN A 117 9.80 -11.20 -0.18
C ASN A 117 9.36 -11.08 1.27
N ALA A 118 9.29 -12.24 1.94
CA ALA A 118 9.06 -12.38 3.37
C ALA A 118 7.76 -11.74 3.91
N VAL A 119 6.77 -11.41 3.07
CA VAL A 119 5.47 -10.84 3.51
C VAL A 119 4.85 -11.56 4.73
N PRO A 120 4.73 -12.90 4.79
CA PRO A 120 4.05 -13.56 5.91
C PRO A 120 4.79 -13.43 7.24
N THR A 121 6.08 -13.11 7.22
CA THR A 121 6.92 -12.96 8.42
C THR A 121 7.45 -11.54 8.58
N SER A 122 7.03 -10.60 7.73
CA SER A 122 7.54 -9.24 7.73
C SER A 122 6.95 -8.47 8.91
N ASN A 123 7.84 -7.78 9.62
CA ASN A 123 7.47 -6.67 10.49
C ASN A 123 7.84 -5.38 9.75
N VAL A 124 6.87 -4.50 9.52
CA VAL A 124 7.11 -3.19 8.94
C VAL A 124 7.04 -2.12 10.01
N THR A 125 7.87 -1.09 9.89
CA THR A 125 7.87 0.07 10.76
C THR A 125 7.31 1.26 10.00
N ILE A 126 6.23 1.83 10.51
CA ILE A 126 5.57 3.01 9.96
C ILE A 126 5.40 3.99 11.11
N ASN A 127 5.91 5.20 10.95
CA ASN A 127 5.90 6.23 11.98
C ASN A 127 6.28 5.70 13.39
N LYS A 128 7.43 5.01 13.47
CA LYS A 128 7.98 4.38 14.69
C LYS A 128 7.13 3.24 15.30
N ARG A 129 5.96 2.93 14.75
CA ARG A 129 5.13 1.79 15.15
C ARG A 129 5.45 0.57 14.29
N LYS A 130 5.49 -0.60 14.92
CA LYS A 130 5.74 -1.87 14.22
C LYS A 130 4.42 -2.57 13.92
N TYR A 131 4.31 -3.16 12.75
CA TYR A 131 3.14 -3.87 12.28
C TYR A 131 3.51 -5.23 11.73
N LYS A 132 2.66 -6.23 11.95
CA LYS A 132 2.77 -7.57 11.38
C LYS A 132 1.61 -7.83 10.42
N VAL A 133 1.84 -8.57 9.33
CA VAL A 133 0.74 -9.01 8.45
C VAL A 133 -0.10 -10.06 9.19
N ILE A 134 -1.43 -9.88 9.15
CA ILE A 134 -2.41 -10.78 9.77
C ILE A 134 -3.36 -11.42 8.76
N SER A 135 -3.58 -10.77 7.62
CA SER A 135 -4.40 -11.32 6.54
C SER A 135 -3.99 -10.73 5.20
N ALA A 136 -4.34 -11.42 4.12
CA ALA A 136 -4.29 -10.87 2.78
C ALA A 136 -5.41 -11.39 1.91
N ILE A 137 -5.89 -10.52 1.03
CA ILE A 137 -6.76 -10.88 -0.09
C ILE A 137 -5.87 -11.08 -1.30
N PHE A 138 -6.11 -12.18 -2.01
CA PHE A 138 -5.48 -12.53 -3.26
C PHE A 138 -6.49 -12.37 -4.38
N HIS A 139 -6.02 -11.93 -5.54
CA HIS A 139 -6.77 -11.99 -6.78
C HIS A 139 -6.12 -13.01 -7.71
N GLU A 140 -6.89 -13.96 -8.21
CA GLU A 140 -6.51 -14.97 -9.20
C GLU A 140 -7.18 -14.61 -10.53
N GLY A 141 -6.42 -14.50 -11.62
CA GLY A 141 -6.92 -13.92 -12.89
C GLY A 141 -5.95 -12.87 -13.44
N GLU A 142 -5.99 -12.67 -14.76
CA GLU A 142 -5.10 -11.76 -15.49
C GLU A 142 -5.66 -10.34 -15.66
N GLU A 143 -6.99 -10.20 -15.63
CA GLU A 143 -7.71 -8.94 -15.78
C GLU A 143 -8.36 -8.55 -14.46
N MET A 144 -8.56 -7.25 -14.24
CA MET A 144 -9.12 -6.73 -12.99
C MET A 144 -10.61 -7.06 -12.82
N ASN A 145 -11.32 -7.27 -13.93
CA ASN A 145 -12.75 -7.58 -13.98
C ASN A 145 -13.03 -9.09 -14.18
N ARG A 146 -11.99 -9.92 -14.31
CA ARG A 146 -12.12 -11.36 -14.55
C ARG A 146 -11.14 -12.11 -13.69
N GLY A 147 -11.66 -12.71 -12.63
CA GLY A 147 -10.86 -13.47 -11.69
C GLY A 147 -11.67 -13.98 -10.52
N HIS A 148 -10.94 -14.42 -9.50
CA HIS A 148 -11.48 -14.94 -8.27
C HIS A 148 -10.68 -14.39 -7.10
N TYR A 149 -11.40 -13.89 -6.08
CA TYR A 149 -10.78 -13.40 -4.87
C TYR A 149 -10.75 -14.50 -3.82
N THR A 150 -9.60 -14.67 -3.18
CA THR A 150 -9.41 -15.61 -2.07
C THR A 150 -8.71 -14.91 -0.91
N CYS A 151 -8.77 -15.48 0.28
CA CYS A 151 -8.19 -14.86 1.47
C CYS A 151 -7.21 -15.80 2.16
N MET A 152 -6.15 -15.24 2.73
CA MET A 152 -5.34 -15.92 3.72
C MET A 152 -5.44 -15.23 5.08
N LEU A 153 -5.60 -16.04 6.12
CA LEU A 153 -5.70 -15.62 7.51
C LEU A 153 -4.53 -16.21 8.29
N ARG A 154 -3.86 -15.38 9.08
CA ARG A 154 -2.86 -15.85 10.04
C ARG A 154 -3.60 -16.44 11.24
N THR A 155 -3.19 -17.62 11.68
CA THR A 155 -3.72 -18.21 12.91
C THR A 155 -2.99 -17.67 14.14
N ASP A 156 -3.50 -17.94 15.34
CA ASP A 156 -2.85 -17.55 16.60
C ASP A 156 -1.44 -18.14 16.75
N LYS A 157 -1.19 -19.27 16.09
CA LYS A 157 0.16 -19.79 15.91
C LYS A 157 0.86 -18.95 14.84
N GLN A 158 1.80 -18.10 15.27
CA GLN A 158 2.46 -17.06 14.48
C GLN A 158 3.00 -17.49 13.10
N SER A 159 3.19 -18.77 12.81
CA SER A 159 3.71 -19.29 11.54
C SER A 159 2.69 -20.08 10.70
N GLU A 160 1.47 -20.29 11.18
CA GLU A 160 0.43 -21.05 10.50
C GLU A 160 -0.58 -20.11 9.80
N TRP A 161 -0.94 -20.49 8.58
CA TRP A 161 -1.88 -19.75 7.73
C TRP A 161 -3.00 -20.65 7.24
N CYS A 162 -4.21 -20.10 7.18
CA CYS A 162 -5.38 -20.70 6.56
C CYS A 162 -5.67 -19.98 5.25
N TYR A 163 -5.97 -20.74 4.20
CA TYR A 163 -6.47 -20.25 2.92
C TYR A 163 -7.98 -20.49 2.87
N CYS A 164 -8.70 -19.43 2.60
CA CYS A 164 -10.16 -19.38 2.58
C CYS A 164 -10.59 -19.12 1.14
N THR A 165 -11.45 -20.00 0.63
CA THR A 165 -12.22 -19.81 -0.60
C THR A 165 -13.69 -19.71 -0.24
N ASP A 166 -14.55 -19.51 -1.24
CA ASP A 166 -16.00 -19.50 -1.07
C ASP A 166 -16.56 -20.74 -0.36
N LEU A 167 -15.89 -21.89 -0.53
CA LEU A 167 -16.40 -23.20 -0.12
C LEU A 167 -15.72 -23.78 1.12
N GLN A 168 -14.48 -23.36 1.41
CA GLN A 168 -13.69 -24.04 2.44
C GLN A 168 -12.61 -23.16 3.05
N VAL A 169 -12.22 -23.54 4.27
CA VAL A 169 -11.06 -23.01 4.98
C VAL A 169 -10.09 -24.16 5.21
N ILE A 170 -8.90 -24.08 4.60
CA ILE A 170 -7.89 -25.13 4.69
C ILE A 170 -6.55 -24.55 5.14
N LYS A 171 -5.75 -25.32 5.87
CA LYS A 171 -4.37 -24.93 6.18
C LYS A 171 -3.54 -24.91 4.90
N LYS A 172 -2.86 -23.79 4.62
CA LYS A 172 -2.05 -23.63 3.40
C LYS A 172 -0.87 -22.71 3.66
N LYS A 173 0.30 -23.07 3.13
CA LYS A 173 1.50 -22.22 3.19
C LYS A 173 1.30 -20.96 2.36
N TRP A 174 1.89 -19.86 2.82
CA TRP A 174 1.89 -18.59 2.09
C TRP A 174 2.55 -18.73 0.69
N PRO A 175 1.94 -18.19 -0.39
CA PRO A 175 2.49 -18.23 -1.73
C PRO A 175 3.87 -17.55 -1.83
N ARG A 176 4.83 -18.19 -2.49
CA ARG A 176 6.17 -17.62 -2.68
C ARG A 176 6.09 -16.27 -3.38
N GLY A 177 6.83 -15.29 -2.85
CA GLY A 177 6.87 -13.93 -3.39
C GLY A 177 5.55 -13.16 -3.24
N ALA A 178 4.61 -13.63 -2.41
CA ALA A 178 3.26 -13.05 -2.28
C ALA A 178 2.54 -12.88 -3.62
N HIS A 179 2.77 -13.81 -4.56
CA HIS A 179 2.15 -13.78 -5.87
C HIS A 179 0.62 -13.75 -5.75
N GLY A 180 0.00 -12.79 -6.43
CA GLY A 180 -1.44 -12.59 -6.43
C GLY A 180 -1.99 -11.84 -5.22
N ALA A 181 -1.17 -11.51 -4.21
CA ALA A 181 -1.61 -10.69 -3.08
C ALA A 181 -2.03 -9.30 -3.60
N TYR A 182 -3.27 -8.92 -3.31
CA TYR A 182 -3.89 -7.69 -3.78
C TYR A 182 -4.10 -6.70 -2.65
N MET A 183 -4.52 -7.18 -1.48
CA MET A 183 -4.70 -6.35 -0.29
C MET A 183 -4.08 -7.05 0.92
N LEU A 184 -3.38 -6.30 1.76
CA LEU A 184 -2.74 -6.78 2.98
C LEU A 184 -3.37 -6.06 4.18
N PHE A 185 -3.66 -6.83 5.22
CA PHE A 185 -4.12 -6.32 6.50
C PHE A 185 -3.01 -6.53 7.52
N LEU A 186 -2.62 -5.44 8.19
CA LEU A 186 -1.54 -5.42 9.15
C LEU A 186 -2.06 -4.96 10.51
N GLU A 187 -1.58 -5.59 11.57
CA GLU A 187 -1.92 -5.24 12.96
C GLU A 187 -0.68 -4.68 13.66
N GLN A 188 -0.88 -3.63 14.45
CA GLN A 188 0.18 -3.06 15.29
C GLN A 188 0.65 -4.09 16.32
N ILE A 189 1.96 -4.26 16.40
CA ILE A 189 2.61 -5.05 17.45
C ILE A 189 2.68 -4.17 18.71
N LYS A 190 2.11 -4.66 19.81
CA LYS A 190 2.21 -4.02 21.13
C LYS A 190 3.60 -4.25 21.75
#